data_AF-A0A3R7VRB6-F1
#
_entry.id   AF-A0A3R7VRB6-F1
#
_cell.length_a   1.000
_cell.length_b   1.000
_cell.length_c   1.000
_cell.angle_alpha   90.00
_cell.angle_beta   90.00
_cell.angle_gamma   90.00
#
_symmetry.space_group_name_H-M   'P 1'
#
loop_
_entity.id
_entity.type
_entity.pdbx_description
1 polymer ?
#
loop_
_entity_poly.entity_id
_entity_poly.type
_entity_poly.pdbx_seq_one_letter_code
_entity_poly.pdbx_strand_id
1 'polypeptide(L)' 'MVWRCSLADILLQDGDDLVRKGYGWLLKEASREHRDAVFGYVLGKKRIMPRTALRYAIELMPQEMRKEAMRKDA' A
#
# COMPACT_ATOMS: atom_id res chain seq x y z
N MET A 1 -14.22 12.55 -0.19
CA MET A 1 -14.08 11.80 -1.46
C MET A 1 -13.18 10.61 -1.17
N VAL A 2 -13.70 9.37 -1.21
CA VAL A 2 -12.96 8.16 -0.83
C VAL A 2 -12.21 7.66 -2.06
N TRP A 3 -10.88 7.77 -2.07
CA TRP A 3 -10.05 7.12 -3.08
C TRP A 3 -10.19 5.61 -2.91
N ARG A 4 -10.51 4.90 -4.00
CA ARG A 4 -10.75 3.45 -3.99
C ARG A 4 -10.03 2.85 -5.18
N CYS A 5 -8.94 2.13 -4.92
CA CYS A 5 -8.21 1.41 -5.97
C CYS A 5 -8.81 0.01 -6.10
N SER A 6 -9.93 -0.08 -6.84
CA SER A 6 -10.70 -1.33 -7.02
C SER A 6 -9.84 -2.50 -7.52
N LEU A 7 -8.80 -2.22 -8.33
CA LEU A 7 -7.86 -3.24 -8.79
C LEU A 7 -6.97 -3.78 -7.66
N ALA A 8 -6.44 -2.91 -6.80
CA ALA A 8 -5.61 -3.33 -5.67
C ALA A 8 -6.42 -4.10 -4.61
N ASP A 9 -7.71 -3.82 -4.48
CA ASP A 9 -8.61 -4.59 -3.60
C ASP A 9 -8.79 -6.04 -4.10
N ILE A 10 -8.89 -6.25 -5.41
CA ILE A 10 -9.02 -7.59 -6.01
C ILE A 10 -7.73 -8.41 -5.84
N LEU A 11 -6.57 -7.77 -6.03
CA LEU A 11 -5.26 -8.45 -6.03
C LEU A 11 -4.62 -8.57 -4.63
N LEU A 12 -5.27 -8.00 -3.61
CA LEU A 12 -4.66 -7.77 -2.29
C LEU A 12 -4.09 -9.04 -1.65
N GLN A 13 -4.81 -10.15 -1.77
CA GLN A 13 -4.47 -11.42 -1.16
C GLN A 13 -3.90 -12.45 -2.15
N ASP A 14 -3.60 -12.03 -3.37
CA ASP A 14 -2.98 -12.91 -4.36
C ASP A 14 -1.69 -13.52 -3.78
N GLY A 15 -1.50 -14.82 -4.02
CA GLY A 15 -0.36 -15.60 -3.56
C GLY A 15 0.95 -15.23 -4.26
N ASP A 16 0.84 -14.74 -5.50
CA ASP A 16 1.95 -14.54 -6.41
C ASP A 16 2.76 -13.29 -6.07
N ASP A 17 4.09 -13.46 -6.00
CA ASP A 17 5.00 -12.38 -5.64
C ASP A 17 5.08 -11.27 -6.71
N LEU A 18 4.94 -11.60 -7.99
CA LEU A 18 4.91 -10.62 -9.08
C LEU A 18 3.63 -9.80 -9.04
N VAL A 19 2.49 -10.42 -8.72
CA VAL A 19 1.23 -9.69 -8.53
C VAL A 19 1.34 -8.71 -7.37
N ARG A 20 1.90 -9.15 -6.24
CA ARG A 20 2.16 -8.30 -5.06
C ARG A 20 3.06 -7.12 -5.36
N LYS A 21 4.13 -7.36 -6.11
CA LYS A 21 5.03 -6.29 -6.59
C LYS A 21 4.31 -5.35 -7.54
N GLY A 22 3.51 -5.88 -8.47
CA GLY A 22 2.76 -5.13 -9.46
C GLY A 22 1.81 -4.11 -8.83
N TYR A 23 0.89 -4.56 -7.96
CA TYR A 23 -0.02 -3.60 -7.32
C TYR A 23 0.69 -2.73 -6.28
N GLY A 24 1.77 -3.21 -5.64
CA GLY A 24 2.62 -2.39 -4.78
C GLY A 24 3.27 -1.22 -5.54
N TRP A 25 3.76 -1.46 -6.76
CA TRP A 25 4.27 -0.43 -7.67
C TRP A 25 3.19 0.52 -8.15
N LEU A 26 2.00 0.00 -8.48
CA LEU A 26 0.86 0.84 -8.84
C LEU A 26 0.55 1.86 -7.74
N LEU A 27 0.51 1.40 -6.48
CA LEU A 27 0.29 2.28 -5.31
C LEU A 27 1.43 3.28 -5.12
N LYS A 28 2.68 2.84 -5.32
CA LYS A 28 3.87 3.71 -5.27
C LYS A 28 3.75 4.87 -6.25
N GLU A 29 3.45 4.58 -7.51
CA GLU A 29 3.35 5.61 -8.55
C GLU A 29 2.16 6.55 -8.30
N ALA A 30 1.00 6.01 -7.90
CA ALA A 30 -0.14 6.82 -7.49
C ALA A 30 0.15 7.73 -6.29
N SER A 31 1.04 7.32 -5.37
CA SER A 31 1.39 8.10 -4.18
C SER A 31 2.13 9.41 -4.50
N ARG A 32 2.68 9.57 -5.71
CA ARG A 32 3.34 10.81 -6.13
C ARG A 32 2.38 11.99 -6.17
N GLU A 33 1.14 11.76 -6.61
CA GLU A 33 0.10 12.79 -6.72
C GLU A 33 -0.96 12.66 -5.61
N HIS A 34 -1.16 11.45 -5.08
CA HIS A 34 -2.25 11.14 -4.14
C HIS A 34 -1.73 10.53 -2.83
N ARG A 35 -0.59 11.04 -2.33
CA ARG A 35 0.14 10.47 -1.17
C ARG A 35 -0.76 10.13 0.01
N ASP A 36 -1.55 11.09 0.49
CA ASP A 36 -2.34 10.92 1.71
C ASP A 36 -3.50 9.94 1.51
N ALA A 37 -4.08 9.92 0.30
CA ALA A 37 -5.12 8.97 -0.07
C ALA A 37 -4.59 7.53 -0.16
N VAL A 38 -3.42 7.34 -0.79
CA VAL A 38 -2.74 6.04 -0.84
C VAL A 38 -2.33 5.59 0.56
N PHE A 39 -1.83 6.50 1.39
CA PHE A 39 -1.48 6.17 2.77
C PHE A 39 -2.69 5.74 3.59
N GLY A 40 -3.82 6.43 3.46
CA GLY A 40 -5.08 6.03 4.08
C GLY A 40 -5.55 4.64 3.64
N TYR A 41 -5.45 4.34 2.34
CA TYR A 41 -5.73 2.99 1.82
C TYR A 41 -4.79 1.93 2.43
N VAL A 42 -3.48 2.19 2.43
CA VAL A 42 -2.48 1.29 3.01
C VAL A 42 -2.77 1.02 4.47
N LEU A 43 -2.99 2.04 5.29
CA LEU A 43 -3.29 1.88 6.71
C LEU A 43 -4.58 1.08 6.94
N GLY A 44 -5.62 1.32 6.13
CA GLY A 44 -6.87 0.56 6.21
C GLY A 44 -6.73 -0.92 5.85
N LYS A 45 -5.67 -1.32 5.14
CA LYS A 45 -5.45 -2.69 4.66
C LYS A 45 -4.20 -3.36 5.25
N LYS A 46 -3.40 -2.66 6.07
CA LYS A 46 -2.07 -3.12 6.50
C LYS A 46 -2.05 -4.48 7.19
N ARG A 47 -3.16 -4.89 7.83
CA ARG A 47 -3.31 -6.20 8.51
C ARG A 47 -3.32 -7.37 7.53
N ILE A 48 -3.87 -7.16 6.34
CA ILE A 48 -4.06 -8.21 5.32
C ILE A 48 -3.15 -8.02 4.11
N MET A 49 -2.55 -6.84 3.95
CA MET A 49 -1.63 -6.55 2.87
C MET A 49 -0.29 -7.28 3.07
N PRO A 50 0.15 -8.10 2.10
CA PRO A 50 1.48 -8.68 2.08
C PRO A 50 2.59 -7.65 2.28
N ARG A 51 3.60 -8.02 3.07
CA ARG A 51 4.72 -7.14 3.44
C ARG A 51 5.48 -6.60 2.22
N THR A 52 5.60 -7.39 1.15
CA THR A 52 6.25 -6.97 -0.11
C THR A 52 5.51 -5.78 -0.72
N ALA A 53 4.20 -5.90 -0.93
CA ALA A 53 3.40 -4.84 -1.54
C ALA A 53 3.31 -3.60 -0.66
N LEU A 54 3.17 -3.78 0.66
CA LEU A 54 3.17 -2.70 1.64
C LEU A 54 4.43 -1.82 1.52
N ARG A 55 5.61 -2.45 1.41
CA ARG A 55 6.88 -1.73 1.31
C ARG A 55 7.01 -0.93 0.02
N TYR A 56 6.53 -1.47 -1.09
CA TYR A 56 6.51 -0.73 -2.36
C TYR A 56 5.57 0.45 -2.29
N ALA A 57 4.34 0.25 -1.80
CA ALA A 57 3.32 1.29 -1.74
C ALA A 57 3.75 2.55 -0.97
N ILE A 58 4.58 2.38 0.07
CA ILE A 58 5.05 3.47 0.93
C ILE A 58 6.47 3.97 0.60
N GLU A 59 7.10 3.48 -0.47
CA GLU A 59 8.52 3.70 -0.74
C GLU A 59 8.90 5.19 -0.85
N LEU A 60 8.03 5.99 -1.48
CA LEU A 60 8.25 7.43 -1.72
C LEU A 60 7.78 8.32 -0.56
N MET A 61 7.16 7.75 0.48
CA MET A 61 6.59 8.53 1.59
C MET A 61 7.67 9.01 2.58
N PRO A 62 7.43 10.05 3.39
CA PRO A 62 8.31 10.42 4.51
C PRO A 62 8.57 9.28 5.48
N GLN A 63 9.73 9.30 6.15
CA GLN A 63 10.16 8.23 7.07
C GLN A 63 9.14 7.94 8.17
N GLU A 64 8.50 8.96 8.73
CA GLU A 64 7.50 8.80 9.79
C GLU A 64 6.25 8.06 9.32
N MET A 65 5.79 8.33 8.10
CA MET A 65 4.69 7.58 7.49
C MET A 65 5.07 6.12 7.24
N ARG A 66 6.31 5.87 6.78
CA ARG A 66 6.80 4.50 6.58
C ARG A 66 6.84 3.72 7.89
N LYS A 67 7.36 4.32 8.95
CA LYS A 67 7.39 3.70 10.29
C LYS A 67 5.98 3.37 10.77
N GLU A 68 5.04 4.30 10.60
CA GLU A 68 3.64 4.12 10.99
C GLU A 68 2.99 2.94 10.25
N ALA A 69 3.13 2.89 8.92
CA ALA A 69 2.57 1.80 8.12
C ALA A 69 3.19 0.42 8.46
N MET A 70 4.47 0.39 8.84
CA MET A 70 5.20 -0.84 9.17
C MET A 70 5.07 -1.26 10.63
N ARG A 71 4.45 -0.45 11.48
CA ARG A 71 4.24 -0.74 12.90
C ARG A 71 3.28 -1.93 13.04
N LYS A 72 3.71 -2.94 13.79
CA LYS A 72 2.85 -4.07 14.18
C LYS A 72 1.69 -3.52 15.01
N ASP A 73 0.49 -4.02 14.74
CA ASP A 73 -0.63 -3.78 15.64
C ASP A 73 -0.32 -4.49 16.96
N ALA A 74 -0.60 -3.80 18.07
CA ALA A 74 -0.48 -4.35 19.42
C ALA A 74 -1.53 -5.45 19.66
#